data_AF-A0A0G1M963-F1
#
_entry.id   AF-A0A0G1M963-F1
#
_cell.length_a   1.000
_cell.length_b   1.000
_cell.length_c   1.000
_cell.angle_alpha   90.00
_cell.angle_beta   90.00
_cell.angle_gamma   90.00
#
_symmetry.space_group_name_H-M   'P 1'
#
loop_
_entity.id
_entity.type
_entity.pdbx_description
1 polymer ?
#
loop_
_entity_poly.entity_id
_entity_poly.type
_entity_poly.pdbx_seq_one_letter_code
_entity_poly.pdbx_strand_id
1 'polypeptide(L)'
;MNFEEFLEKARNIKEQYAQLNIVKGEQRWGYVNRTEALVGDVGDLMKMVMAKAGYREFPDLEKNLRHELVDCLWAIFVISDELGIRLENEVTPWLAEMQDKIIKEKQKTSK
;
A
#
# COMPACT_ATOMS: atom_id res chain seq x y z
N MET A 1 -7.48 14.39 -5.18
CA MET A 1 -8.26 13.20 -4.78
C MET A 1 -8.15 13.08 -3.28
N ASN A 2 -9.26 13.08 -2.55
CA ASN A 2 -9.25 12.84 -1.11
C ASN A 2 -9.29 11.33 -0.79
N PHE A 3 -9.26 10.97 0.50
CA PHE A 3 -9.19 9.57 0.94
C PHE A 3 -10.41 8.76 0.46
N GLU A 4 -11.62 9.29 0.65
CA GLU A 4 -12.86 8.60 0.27
C GLU A 4 -12.96 8.45 -1.26
N GLU A 5 -12.61 9.49 -2.02
CA GLU A 5 -12.58 9.43 -3.49
C GLU A 5 -11.59 8.37 -4.00
N PHE A 6 -10.42 8.22 -3.34
CA PHE A 6 -9.48 7.16 -3.68
C PHE A 6 -10.07 5.78 -3.35
N LEU A 7 -10.66 5.63 -2.17
CA LEU A 7 -11.21 4.37 -1.71
C LEU A 7 -12.38 3.89 -2.58
N GLU A 8 -13.26 4.81 -3.01
CA GLU A 8 -14.35 4.51 -3.95
C GLU A 8 -13.80 3.95 -5.27
N LYS A 9 -12.80 4.63 -5.86
CA LYS A 9 -12.16 4.15 -7.09
C LYS A 9 -11.43 2.82 -6.88
N ALA A 10 -10.79 2.65 -5.73
CA ALA A 10 -10.10 1.41 -5.39
C ALA A 10 -11.07 0.23 -5.28
N ARG A 11 -12.22 0.42 -4.61
CA ARG A 11 -13.32 -0.56 -4.54
C ARG A 11 -13.84 -0.90 -5.93
N ASN A 12 -14.02 0.09 -6.80
CA ASN A 12 -14.50 -0.15 -8.16
C ASN A 12 -13.54 -1.07 -8.95
N ILE A 13 -12.24 -0.78 -8.93
CA ILE A 13 -11.22 -1.61 -9.58
C ILE A 13 -11.21 -3.04 -8.99
N LYS A 14 -11.32 -3.16 -7.65
CA LYS A 14 -11.42 -4.46 -6.98
C LYS A 14 -12.59 -5.29 -7.48
N GLU A 15 -13.78 -4.69 -7.64
CA GLU A 15 -14.95 -5.38 -8.17
C GLU A 15 -14.78 -5.77 -9.64
N GLN A 16 -14.12 -4.95 -10.46
CA GLN A 16 -13.79 -5.32 -11.84
C GLN A 16 -12.87 -6.55 -11.90
N TYR A 17 -11.85 -6.62 -11.03
CA TYR A 17 -11.02 -7.82 -10.92
C TYR A 17 -11.81 -9.05 -10.45
N ALA A 18 -12.73 -8.88 -9.50
CA ALA A 18 -13.60 -9.98 -9.06
C ALA A 18 -14.46 -10.52 -10.22
N GLN A 19 -14.99 -9.64 -11.07
CA GLN A 19 -15.74 -10.04 -12.27
C GLN A 19 -14.84 -10.74 -13.30
N LEU A 20 -13.63 -10.23 -13.51
CA LEU A 20 -12.65 -10.84 -14.40
C LEU A 20 -12.29 -12.27 -13.96
N ASN A 21 -12.08 -12.48 -12.66
CA ASN A 21 -11.79 -13.81 -12.11
C ASN A 21 -12.92 -14.80 -12.39
N ILE A 22 -14.17 -14.38 -12.21
CA ILE A 22 -15.35 -15.21 -12.51
C ILE A 22 -15.34 -15.64 -13.99
N VAL A 23 -15.07 -14.72 -14.92
CA VAL A 23 -14.99 -15.03 -16.36
C VAL A 23 -13.85 -16.01 -16.66
N LYS A 24 -12.76 -15.96 -15.90
CA LYS A 24 -11.62 -16.89 -16.01
C LYS A 24 -11.82 -18.23 -15.30
N GLY A 25 -12.95 -18.43 -14.60
CA GLY A 25 -13.19 -19.63 -13.79
C GLY A 25 -12.36 -19.67 -12.49
N GLU A 26 -11.80 -18.54 -12.08
CA GLU A 26 -11.03 -18.37 -10.86
C GLU A 26 -11.94 -17.95 -9.69
N GLN A 27 -11.47 -18.16 -8.46
CA GLN A 27 -12.18 -17.72 -7.27
C GLN A 27 -12.10 -16.19 -7.11
N ARG A 28 -13.12 -15.63 -6.47
CA ARG A 28 -13.08 -14.23 -6.02
C ARG A 28 -12.01 -14.10 -4.93
N TRP A 29 -11.10 -13.15 -5.12
CA TRP A 29 -10.05 -12.88 -4.13
C TRP A 29 -10.62 -12.17 -2.90
N GLY A 30 -10.24 -12.66 -1.72
CA GLY A 30 -10.45 -11.96 -0.45
C GLY A 30 -9.16 -11.31 0.07
N TYR A 31 -9.24 -10.75 1.28
CA TYR A 31 -8.11 -10.03 1.90
C TYR A 31 -6.84 -10.89 2.05
N VAL A 32 -6.98 -12.21 2.22
CA VAL A 32 -5.82 -13.13 2.28
C VAL A 32 -5.09 -13.17 0.94
N ASN A 33 -5.79 -13.45 -0.16
CA ASN A 33 -5.18 -13.47 -1.51
C ASN A 33 -4.60 -12.10 -1.88
N ARG A 34 -5.27 -11.04 -1.46
CA ARG A 34 -4.81 -9.67 -1.72
C ARG A 34 -3.56 -9.32 -0.92
N THR A 35 -3.45 -9.81 0.31
CA THR A 35 -2.24 -9.66 1.12
C THR A 35 -1.08 -10.46 0.52
N GLU A 36 -1.34 -11.67 0.01
CA GLU A 36 -0.34 -12.46 -0.70
C GLU A 36 0.18 -11.72 -1.95
N ALA A 37 -0.73 -11.18 -2.76
CA ALA A 37 -0.37 -10.36 -3.92
C ALA A 37 0.45 -9.12 -3.53
N LEU A 38 0.05 -8.40 -2.46
CA LEU A 38 0.79 -7.25 -1.93
C LEU A 38 2.24 -7.61 -1.56
N VAL A 39 2.50 -8.81 -1.02
CA VAL A 39 3.88 -9.23 -0.72
C VAL A 39 4.71 -9.35 -2.01
N GLY A 40 4.10 -9.79 -3.11
CA GLY A 40 4.70 -9.76 -4.45
C GLY A 40 5.06 -8.33 -4.87
N ASP A 41 4.09 -7.43 -4.82
CA ASP A 41 4.26 -6.01 -5.21
C ASP A 41 5.32 -5.31 -4.35
N VAL A 42 5.38 -5.59 -3.05
CA VAL A 42 6.44 -5.08 -2.15
C VAL A 42 7.81 -5.61 -2.56
N GLY A 43 7.90 -6.86 -3.02
CA GLY A 43 9.11 -7.45 -3.56
C GLY A 43 9.56 -6.75 -4.85
N ASP A 44 8.64 -6.40 -5.74
CA ASP A 44 8.94 -5.66 -6.96
C ASP A 44 9.32 -4.20 -6.67
N LEU A 45 8.61 -3.54 -5.75
CA LEU A 45 8.99 -2.24 -5.21
C LEU A 45 10.42 -2.25 -4.65
N MET A 46 10.80 -3.27 -3.88
CA MET A 46 12.15 -3.41 -3.36
C MET A 46 13.19 -3.48 -4.48
N LYS A 47 12.93 -4.23 -5.56
CA LYS A 47 13.84 -4.28 -6.72
C LYS A 47 14.00 -2.91 -7.36
N MET A 48 12.94 -2.11 -7.46
CA MET A 48 13.01 -0.74 -8.00
C MET A 48 13.80 0.18 -7.08
N VAL A 49 13.59 0.11 -5.76
CA VAL A 49 14.35 0.90 -4.79
C VAL A 49 15.84 0.55 -4.84
N MET A 50 16.19 -0.74 -4.96
CA MET A 50 17.57 -1.16 -5.16
C MET A 50 18.18 -0.59 -6.43
N ALA A 51 17.42 -0.58 -7.53
CA ALA A 51 17.86 0.01 -8.79
C ALA A 51 18.06 1.53 -8.67
N LYS A 52 17.14 2.23 -7.99
CA LYS A 52 17.25 3.67 -7.71
C LYS A 52 18.48 4.01 -6.86
N ALA A 53 18.88 3.10 -5.99
CA ALA A 53 20.09 3.21 -5.18
C ALA A 53 21.37 2.71 -5.87
N GLY A 54 21.30 2.27 -7.14
CA GLY A 54 22.46 1.87 -7.93
C GLY A 54 22.95 0.43 -7.71
N TYR A 55 22.20 -0.41 -6.99
CA TYR A 55 22.58 -1.81 -6.73
C TYR A 55 22.28 -2.77 -7.89
N ARG A 56 21.50 -2.32 -8.88
CA ARG A 56 21.18 -3.07 -10.10
C ARG A 56 20.66 -2.13 -11.18
N GLU A 57 20.68 -2.58 -12.43
CA GLU A 57 20.00 -1.88 -13.52
C GLU A 57 18.53 -2.28 -13.59
N PHE A 58 17.69 -1.34 -14.02
CA PHE A 58 16.28 -1.58 -14.26
C PHE A 58 15.74 -0.66 -15.38
N PRO A 59 15.15 -1.21 -16.47
CA PRO A 59 14.61 -0.40 -17.56
C PRO A 59 13.35 0.36 -17.12
N ASP A 60 13.18 1.59 -17.62
CA ASP A 60 12.04 2.44 -17.28
C ASP A 60 11.80 2.62 -15.76
N LEU A 61 12.89 2.63 -14.98
CA LEU A 61 12.87 2.61 -13.52
C LEU A 61 11.86 3.59 -12.91
N GLU A 62 11.87 4.85 -13.33
CA GLU A 62 11.00 5.89 -12.76
C GLU A 62 9.51 5.59 -12.97
N LYS A 63 9.16 5.01 -14.12
CA LYS A 63 7.78 4.64 -14.41
C LYS A 63 7.35 3.46 -13.54
N ASN A 64 8.16 2.41 -13.49
CA ASN A 64 7.86 1.20 -12.73
C ASN A 64 7.85 1.47 -11.23
N LEU A 65 8.79 2.26 -10.70
CA LEU A 65 8.81 2.65 -9.30
C LEU A 65 7.53 3.38 -8.88
N ARG A 66 7.02 4.30 -9.71
CA ARG A 66 5.73 4.98 -9.43
C ARG A 66 4.56 4.00 -9.47
N HIS A 67 4.59 3.03 -10.37
CA HIS A 67 3.55 2.00 -10.47
C HIS A 67 3.51 1.14 -9.20
N GLU A 68 4.65 0.56 -8.80
CA GLU A 68 4.71 -0.31 -7.61
C GLU A 68 4.33 0.43 -6.32
N LEU A 69 4.69 1.71 -6.19
CA LEU A 69 4.26 2.53 -5.05
C LEU A 69 2.73 2.70 -5.01
N VAL A 70 2.10 2.91 -6.16
CA VAL A 70 0.65 3.09 -6.26
C VAL A 70 -0.08 1.76 -6.08
N ASP A 71 0.46 0.66 -6.60
CA ASP A 71 -0.14 -0.67 -6.48
C ASP A 71 -0.08 -1.15 -5.03
N CYS A 72 1.07 -0.99 -4.36
CA CYS A 72 1.18 -1.23 -2.92
C CYS A 72 0.18 -0.39 -2.11
N LEU A 73 0.05 0.90 -2.44
CA LEU A 73 -0.89 1.80 -1.77
C LEU A 73 -2.34 1.35 -1.97
N TRP A 74 -2.73 1.02 -3.21
CA TRP A 74 -4.05 0.52 -3.54
C TRP A 74 -4.38 -0.76 -2.77
N ALA A 75 -3.45 -1.72 -2.75
CA ALA A 75 -3.65 -2.99 -2.05
C ALA A 75 -3.84 -2.78 -0.53
N ILE A 76 -3.03 -1.92 0.12
CA ILE A 76 -3.19 -1.58 1.55
C ILE A 76 -4.60 -1.02 1.82
N PHE A 77 -5.06 -0.08 0.99
CA PHE A 77 -6.39 0.51 1.16
C PHE A 77 -7.50 -0.52 1.00
N VAL A 78 -7.43 -1.36 -0.04
CA VAL A 78 -8.45 -2.38 -0.28
C VAL A 78 -8.44 -3.45 0.82
N ILE A 79 -7.28 -3.89 1.29
CA ILE A 79 -7.17 -4.83 2.41
C ILE A 79 -7.80 -4.22 3.67
N SER A 80 -7.51 -2.95 3.96
CA SER A 80 -8.09 -2.27 5.12
C SER A 80 -9.62 -2.21 5.05
N ASP A 81 -10.18 -1.90 3.86
CA ASP A 81 -11.61 -1.88 3.59
C ASP A 81 -12.25 -3.26 3.76
N GLU A 82 -11.62 -4.32 3.24
CA GLU A 82 -12.10 -5.71 3.39
C GLU A 82 -12.05 -6.20 4.84
N LEU A 83 -11.14 -5.65 5.66
CA LEU A 83 -11.03 -5.90 7.10
C LEU A 83 -11.93 -4.99 7.96
N GLY A 84 -12.64 -4.03 7.35
CA GLY A 84 -13.47 -3.06 8.08
C GLY A 84 -12.66 -2.00 8.86
N ILE A 85 -11.39 -1.79 8.50
CA ILE A 85 -10.49 -0.82 9.12
C ILE A 85 -10.51 0.48 8.32
N ARG A 86 -10.90 1.59 8.95
CA ARG A 86 -10.86 2.92 8.33
C ARG A 86 -9.53 3.61 8.59
N LEU A 87 -8.54 3.41 7.72
CA LEU A 87 -7.20 3.98 7.90
C LEU A 87 -7.21 5.51 8.09
N GLU A 88 -8.12 6.24 7.44
CA GLU A 88 -8.26 7.69 7.63
C GLU A 88 -8.41 8.11 9.10
N ASN A 89 -9.14 7.31 9.89
CA ASN A 89 -9.34 7.55 11.33
C ASN A 89 -8.09 7.22 12.16
N GLU A 90 -7.24 6.31 11.67
CA GLU A 90 -6.05 5.81 12.38
C GLU A 90 -4.80 6.68 12.12
N VAL A 91 -4.75 7.39 10.98
CA VAL A 91 -3.59 8.19 10.59
C VAL A 91 -3.32 9.34 11.58
N THR A 92 -4.36 10.06 11.98
CA THR A 92 -4.19 11.25 12.84
C THR A 92 -3.68 10.88 14.24
N PRO A 93 -4.28 9.91 14.97
CA PRO A 93 -3.75 9.44 16.24
C PRO A 93 -2.32 8.92 16.14
N TRP A 94 -2.01 8.14 15.08
CA TRP A 94 -0.67 7.59 14.87
C TRP A 94 0.38 8.69 14.69
N LEU A 95 0.09 9.72 13.90
CA LEU A 95 0.99 10.86 13.70
C LEU A 95 1.27 11.61 15.00
N ALA A 96 0.24 11.87 15.80
CA ALA A 96 0.39 12.53 17.10
C ALA A 96 1.26 11.68 18.05
N GLU A 97 1.00 10.37 18.11
CA GLU A 97 1.78 9.45 18.94
C GLU A 97 3.27 9.42 18.55
N MET A 98 3.58 9.38 17.24
CA MET A 98 4.96 9.40 16.75
C MET A 98 5.67 10.71 17.08
N GLN A 99 4.99 11.85 16.94
CA GLN A 99 5.54 13.15 17.31
C GLN A 99 5.90 13.21 18.80
N ASP A 100 4.99 12.76 19.66
CA ASP A 100 5.22 12.70 21.12
C ASP A 100 6.41 11.79 21.47
N LYS A 101 6.51 10.62 20.83
CA LYS A 101 7.64 9.69 21.01
C LYS A 101 8.96 10.37 20.64
N ILE A 102 9.02 11.05 19.49
CA ILE A 102 10.23 11.75 19.03
C ILE A 102 10.62 12.86 20.01
N ILE A 103 9.67 13.64 20.52
CA ILE A 103 9.94 14.70 21.50
C ILE A 103 10.51 14.12 22.79
N LYS A 104 9.91 13.05 23.31
CA LYS A 104 10.38 12.37 24.53
C LYS A 104 11.79 11.82 24.37
N GLU A 105 12.11 11.19 23.24
CA GLU A 105 13.46 10.68 22.99
C GLU A 105 14.52 11.79 22.94
N LYS A 106 14.25 12.91 22.26
CA LYS A 106 15.17 14.08 22.25
C LYS A 106 15.45 14.63 23.65
N GLN A 107 14.46 14.63 24.53
CA GLN A 107 14.60 15.09 25.91
C GLN A 107 15.45 14.12 26.76
N LYS A 108 15.38 12.82 26.50
CA LYS A 108 16.22 11.81 27.17
C LYS A 108 17.68 11.90 26.74
N THR A 109 17.95 12.13 25.46
CA THR A 109 19.33 12.22 24.93
C THR A 109 20.03 13.55 25.28
N SER A 110 19.29 14.56 25.74
CA SER A 110 19.83 15.87 26.14
C SER A 110 20.14 15.99 27.64
N LYS A 111 19.99 14.90 28.41
CA LYS A 111 20.38 14.77 29.82
C LYS A 111 21.57 13.85 29.96
#